data_AF-A0A2M8RA82-F1
#
_entry.id   AF-A0A2M8RA82-F1
#
_cell.length_a   1.000
_cell.length_b   1.000
_cell.length_c   1.000
_cell.angle_alpha   90.00
_cell.angle_beta   90.00
_cell.angle_gamma   90.00
#
_symmetry.space_group_name_H-M   'P 1'
#
loop_
_entity.id
_entity.type
_entity.pdbx_description
1 polymer ?
#
loop_
_entity_poly.entity_id
_entity_poly.type
_entity_poly.pdbx_seq_one_letter_code
_entity_poly.pdbx_strand_id
1 'polypeptide(L)'
;MSRSFYFIGIAFFGMINGIFNQLSLIFTLLYAQMLAGPLLFGSLSLTLMFASLMVSTATVILGGIPAAIYERVTGAAESNSVSLWIWLAGTAILSLPAVGNFLKIGL
;
A
#
# COMPACT_ATOMS: atom_id res chain seq x y z
N MET A 1 -19.95 9.86 -7.32
CA MET A 1 -19.09 8.65 -7.42
C MET A 1 -19.45 7.69 -6.32
N SER A 2 -19.48 6.38 -6.60
CA SER A 2 -19.65 5.37 -5.55
C SER A 2 -18.40 5.30 -4.67
N ARG A 3 -18.56 5.11 -3.35
CA ARG A 3 -17.45 4.95 -2.40
C ARG A 3 -16.50 3.81 -2.84
N SER A 4 -17.04 2.78 -3.49
CA SER A 4 -16.32 1.64 -4.05
C SER A 4 -15.21 2.03 -5.02
N PHE A 5 -15.40 3.09 -5.82
CA PHE A 5 -14.37 3.54 -6.77
C PHE A 5 -13.08 3.94 -6.04
N TYR A 6 -13.19 4.68 -4.93
CA TYR A 6 -12.03 5.10 -4.15
C TYR A 6 -11.30 3.92 -3.54
N PHE A 7 -12.03 2.97 -2.95
CA PHE A 7 -11.42 1.79 -2.36
C PHE A 7 -10.72 0.91 -3.39
N ILE A 8 -11.30 0.76 -4.59
CA ILE A 8 -10.64 0.05 -5.70
C ILE A 8 -9.35 0.77 -6.10
N GLY A 9 -9.38 2.10 -6.25
CA GLY A 9 -8.19 2.88 -6.59
C GLY A 9 -7.10 2.80 -5.52
N ILE A 10 -7.48 2.92 -4.24
CA ILE A 10 -6.56 2.81 -3.09
C ILE A 10 -5.91 1.42 -3.04
N ALA A 11 -6.71 0.36 -3.18
CA ALA A 11 -6.22 -1.02 -3.21
C ALA A 11 -5.30 -1.27 -4.40
N PHE A 12 -5.63 -0.71 -5.57
CA PHE A 12 -4.83 -0.81 -6.78
C PHE A 12 -3.44 -0.17 -6.61
N PHE A 13 -3.38 1.07 -6.10
CA PHE A 13 -2.09 1.73 -5.84
C PHE A 13 -1.28 1.01 -4.75
N GLY A 14 -1.92 0.57 -3.67
CA GLY A 14 -1.27 -0.26 -2.65
C GLY A 14 -0.65 -1.53 -3.24
N MET A 15 -1.40 -2.24 -4.10
CA MET A 15 -0.91 -3.43 -4.80
C MET A 15 0.30 -3.11 -5.70
N ILE A 16 0.23 -2.05 -6.51
CA ILE A 16 1.35 -1.62 -7.35
C ILE A 16 2.58 -1.38 -6.49
N ASN A 17 2.45 -0.64 -5.39
CA ASN A 17 3.58 -0.35 -4.52
C ASN A 17 4.14 -1.62 -3.87
N GLY A 18 3.28 -2.54 -3.43
CA GLY A 18 3.70 -3.81 -2.84
C GLY A 18 4.53 -4.67 -3.78
N ILE A 19 4.10 -4.79 -5.04
CA ILE A 19 4.69 -5.71 -6.01
C ILE A 19 5.93 -5.09 -6.68
N PHE A 20 5.87 -3.81 -7.05
CA PHE A 20 6.85 -3.20 -7.95
C PHE A 20 7.86 -2.28 -7.26
N ASN A 21 7.72 -2.00 -5.96
CA ASN A 21 8.68 -1.19 -5.20
C ASN A 21 9.84 -2.02 -4.66
N GLN A 22 10.90 -2.17 -5.46
CA GLN A 22 12.08 -2.97 -5.11
C GLN A 22 12.79 -2.50 -3.83
N LEU A 23 12.81 -1.20 -3.55
CA LEU A 23 13.48 -0.66 -2.35
C LEU A 23 12.73 -1.05 -1.08
N SER A 24 11.41 -0.81 -1.06
CA SER A 24 10.57 -1.20 0.08
C SER A 24 10.54 -2.71 0.26
N LEU A 25 10.56 -3.48 -0.84
CA LEU A 25 10.56 -4.94 -0.79
C LEU A 25 11.84 -5.50 -0.16
N ILE A 26 13.02 -4.92 -0.43
CA ILE A 26 14.27 -5.33 0.24
C ILE A 26 14.20 -5.06 1.75
N PHE A 27 13.72 -3.88 2.15
CA PHE A 27 13.56 -3.55 3.57
C PHE A 27 12.61 -4.52 4.26
N THR A 28 11.46 -4.80 3.66
CA THR A 28 10.47 -5.69 4.24
C THR A 28 10.90 -7.15 4.21
N LEU A 29 11.71 -7.57 3.24
CA LEU A 29 12.29 -8.91 3.19
C LEU A 29 13.18 -9.19 4.40
N LEU A 30 13.95 -8.21 4.89
CA LEU A 30 14.75 -8.35 6.11
C LEU A 30 13.89 -8.68 7.34
N TYR A 31 12.69 -8.10 7.44
CA TYR A 31 11.76 -8.37 8.53
C TYR A 31 10.96 -9.67 8.31
N ALA A 32 10.52 -9.93 7.08
CA ALA A 32 9.80 -11.15 6.73
C ALA A 32 10.69 -12.41 6.85
N GLN A 33 12.00 -12.26 6.63
CA GLN A 33 12.96 -13.36 6.73
C GLN A 33 13.08 -13.93 8.14
N MET A 34 12.84 -13.11 9.19
CA MET A 34 12.77 -13.62 10.57
C MET A 34 11.61 -14.62 10.76
N LEU A 35 10.55 -14.44 10.00
CA LEU A 35 9.37 -15.32 9.98
C LEU A 35 9.52 -16.46 8.97
N ALA A 36 10.55 -16.44 8.12
CA ALA A 36 10.68 -17.36 7.00
C ALA A 36 10.76 -18.82 7.44
N GLY A 37 11.59 -19.14 8.42
CA GLY A 37 11.69 -20.51 8.95
C GLY A 37 10.42 -20.98 9.65
N PRO A 38 9.96 -20.30 10.72
CA PRO A 38 8.86 -20.79 11.55
C PRO A 38 7.47 -20.72 10.89
N LEU A 39 7.21 -19.70 10.07
CA LEU A 39 5.86 -19.42 9.55
C LEU A 39 5.74 -19.59 8.04
N LEU A 40 6.84 -19.39 7.29
CA LEU A 40 6.82 -19.44 5.82
C LEU A 40 7.55 -20.67 5.27
N PHE A 41 7.85 -21.65 6.13
CA PHE A 41 8.41 -22.96 5.76
C PHE A 41 9.75 -22.88 5.00
N GLY A 42 10.52 -21.81 5.23
CA GLY A 42 11.76 -21.52 4.48
C GLY A 42 11.53 -21.18 3.00
N SER A 43 10.29 -20.99 2.56
CA SER A 43 9.96 -20.70 1.16
C SER A 43 10.26 -19.24 0.82
N LEU A 44 11.19 -19.04 -0.12
CA LEU A 44 11.50 -17.73 -0.66
C LEU A 44 10.27 -17.08 -1.31
N SER A 45 9.49 -17.86 -2.06
CA SER A 45 8.29 -17.37 -2.75
C SER A 45 7.24 -16.85 -1.76
N LEU A 46 7.01 -17.57 -0.65
CA LEU A 46 6.10 -17.10 0.40
C LEU A 46 6.65 -15.86 1.10
N THR A 47 7.96 -15.83 1.38
CA THR A 47 8.63 -14.68 2.00
C THR A 47 8.49 -13.41 1.16
N LEU A 48 8.70 -13.51 -0.15
CA LEU A 48 8.51 -12.40 -1.10
C LEU A 48 7.05 -11.95 -1.18
N MET A 49 6.10 -12.89 -1.19
CA MET A 49 4.67 -12.59 -1.23
C MET A 49 4.22 -11.83 0.03
N PHE A 50 4.65 -12.28 1.21
CA PHE A 50 4.36 -11.58 2.47
C PHE A 50 5.04 -10.22 2.55
N ALA A 51 6.28 -10.09 2.06
CA ALA A 51 6.95 -8.80 1.98
C ALA A 51 6.17 -7.81 1.10
N SER A 52 5.72 -8.24 -0.08
CA SER A 52 4.86 -7.44 -0.96
C SER A 52 3.54 -7.05 -0.29
N LEU A 53 2.89 -7.98 0.41
CA LEU A 53 1.66 -7.69 1.16
C LEU A 53 1.89 -6.64 2.24
N MET A 54 2.95 -6.77 3.03
CA MET A 54 3.30 -5.81 4.07
C MET A 54 3.55 -4.41 3.50
N VAL A 55 4.28 -4.29 2.39
CA VAL A 55 4.51 -3.00 1.71
C VAL A 55 3.19 -2.41 1.20
N SER A 56 2.34 -3.23 0.58
CA SER A 56 1.01 -2.80 0.12
C SER A 56 0.15 -2.28 1.28
N THR A 57 0.05 -3.04 2.36
CA THR A 57 -0.69 -2.64 3.57
C THR A 57 -0.12 -1.39 4.19
N ALA A 58 1.20 -1.27 4.34
CA ALA A 58 1.85 -0.08 4.87
C ALA A 58 1.54 1.16 4.01
N THR A 59 1.53 1.01 2.69
CA THR A 59 1.19 2.09 1.75
C THR A 59 -0.24 2.59 1.99
N VAL A 60 -1.20 1.67 2.12
CA VAL A 60 -2.61 2.01 2.37
C VAL A 60 -2.78 2.71 3.72
N ILE A 61 -2.14 2.20 4.77
CA ILE A 61 -2.19 2.79 6.12
C ILE A 61 -1.58 4.20 6.11
N LEU A 62 -0.36 4.35 5.58
CA LEU A 62 0.35 5.62 5.56
C LEU A 62 -0.36 6.66 4.68
N GLY A 63 -0.89 6.24 3.53
CA GLY A 63 -1.70 7.10 2.67
C GLY A 63 -3.02 7.53 3.31
N GLY A 64 -3.51 6.78 4.30
CA GLY A 64 -4.72 7.10 5.06
C GLY A 64 -4.51 8.12 6.18
N ILE A 65 -3.26 8.31 6.64
CA ILE A 65 -2.95 9.26 7.73
C ILE A 65 -3.42 10.69 7.40
N PRO A 66 -3.11 11.27 6.22
CA PRO A 66 -3.59 12.60 5.88
C PRO A 66 -5.13 12.71 5.82
N ALA A 67 -5.81 11.65 5.38
CA ALA A 67 -7.26 11.61 5.34
C ALA A 67 -7.87 11.60 6.75
N ALA A 68 -7.31 10.79 7.65
CA ALA A 68 -7.73 10.74 9.05
C ALA A 68 -7.47 12.07 9.78
N ILE A 69 -6.36 12.76 9.48
CA ILE A 69 -6.09 14.10 10.01
C ILE A 69 -7.15 15.10 9.52
N TYR A 70 -7.49 15.07 8.22
CA TYR A 70 -8.53 15.93 7.66
C TYR A 70 -9.89 15.69 8.32
N GLU A 71 -10.29 14.44 8.50
CA GLU A 71 -11.55 14.07 9.18
C GLU A 71 -11.56 14.57 10.63
N ARG A 72 -10.44 14.43 11.34
CA ARG A 72 -10.28 14.89 12.73
C ARG A 72 -10.39 16.41 12.86
N VAL A 73 -9.79 17.15 11.94
CA VAL A 73 -9.83 18.62 11.92
C VAL A 73 -11.20 19.15 11.52
N THR A 74 -11.88 18.47 10.59
CA THR A 74 -13.22 18.89 10.11
C THR A 74 -14.37 18.41 11.01
N GLY A 75 -14.10 17.56 12.00
CA GLY A 75 -15.12 17.01 12.90
C GLY A 75 -16.08 16.05 12.19
N ALA A 76 -15.66 15.47 11.06
CA ALA A 76 -16.48 14.55 10.29
C ALA A 76 -16.63 13.21 11.03
N ALA A 77 -17.86 12.75 11.24
CA ALA A 77 -18.14 11.46 11.87
C ALA A 77 -17.96 10.27 10.90
N GLU A 78 -18.05 10.53 9.60
CA GLU A 78 -17.79 9.55 8.54
C GLU A 78 -16.87 10.11 7.47
N SER A 79 -16.19 9.21 6.76
CA SER A 79 -15.41 9.56 5.57
C SER A 79 -16.30 10.17 4.49
N ASN A 80 -15.96 11.41 4.14
CA ASN A 80 -16.62 12.17 3.09
C ASN A 80 -15.85 12.01 1.77
N SER A 81 -16.40 12.54 0.68
CA SER A 81 -15.74 12.39 -0.63
C SER A 81 -14.35 13.05 -0.67
N VAL A 82 -14.13 14.11 0.11
CA VAL A 82 -12.85 14.83 0.16
C VAL A 82 -11.79 14.00 0.87
N SER A 83 -12.11 13.38 2.01
CA SER A 83 -11.17 12.52 2.74
C SER A 83 -10.78 11.28 1.92
N LEU A 84 -11.72 10.70 1.18
CA LEU A 84 -11.43 9.59 0.26
C LEU A 84 -10.53 10.00 -0.91
N TRP A 85 -10.68 11.22 -1.44
CA TRP A 85 -9.74 11.76 -2.43
C TRP A 85 -8.35 12.00 -1.84
N ILE A 86 -8.28 12.52 -0.62
CA ILE A 86 -7.00 12.72 0.10
C ILE A 86 -6.31 11.37 0.29
N TRP A 87 -7.06 10.34 0.70
CA TRP A 87 -6.51 9.00 0.88
C TRP A 87 -6.00 8.42 -0.44
N LEU A 88 -6.80 8.50 -1.51
CA LEU A 88 -6.41 8.05 -2.84
C LEU A 88 -5.17 8.78 -3.37
N ALA A 89 -5.09 10.10 -3.19
CA ALA A 89 -3.93 10.88 -3.58
C ALA A 89 -2.70 10.52 -2.75
N GLY A 90 -2.87 10.34 -1.44
CA GLY A 90 -1.80 9.91 -0.54
C GLY A 90 -1.22 8.55 -0.94
N THR A 91 -2.07 7.56 -1.21
CA THR A 91 -1.60 6.23 -1.66
C THR A 91 -0.99 6.28 -3.05
N ALA A 92 -1.54 7.06 -3.98
CA ALA A 92 -0.96 7.24 -5.31
C ALA A 92 0.45 7.86 -5.25
N ILE A 93 0.64 8.91 -4.43
CA ILE A 93 1.95 9.56 -4.25
C ILE A 93 2.97 8.58 -3.65
N LEU A 94 2.59 7.83 -2.62
CA LEU A 94 3.46 6.82 -2.01
C LEU A 94 3.83 5.68 -2.97
N SER A 95 3.03 5.47 -4.02
CA SER A 95 3.24 4.44 -5.03
C SER A 95 4.12 4.88 -6.20
N LEU A 96 4.47 6.17 -6.30
CA LEU A 96 5.29 6.71 -7.39
C LEU A 96 6.59 5.96 -7.67
N PRO A 97 7.38 5.52 -6.66
CA PRO A 97 8.62 4.77 -6.90
C PRO A 97 8.38 3.43 -7.62
N ALA A 98 7.19 2.83 -7.43
CA ALA A 98 6.81 1.57 -8.03
C ALA A 98 6.24 1.72 -9.45
N VAL A 99 5.68 2.89 -9.79
CA VAL A 99 5.05 3.14 -11.10
C VAL A 99 6.04 2.91 -12.25
N GLY A 100 7.28 3.39 -12.14
CA GLY A 100 8.28 3.21 -13.19
C GLY A 100 8.59 1.74 -13.49
N ASN A 101 8.59 0.89 -12.45
CA ASN A 101 8.78 -0.56 -12.60
C ASN A 101 7.51 -1.24 -13.12
N PHE A 102 6.34 -0.82 -12.64
CA PHE A 102 5.05 -1.30 -13.12
C PHE A 102 4.88 -1.05 -14.63
N LEU A 103 5.20 0.15 -15.12
CA LEU A 103 5.10 0.48 -16.54
C LEU A 103 6.10 -0.27 -17.43
N LYS A 104 7.22 -0.73 -16.89
CA LYS A 104 8.26 -1.44 -17.65
C LYS A 104 8.08 -2.96 -17.68
N ILE A 105 7.49 -3.52 -16.63
CA ILE A 105 7.45 -4.97 -16.39
C ILE A 105 6.01 -5.49 -16.36
N GLY A 106 5.06 -4.68 -15.91
CA GLY A 106 3.67 -5.06 -15.70
C GLY A 106 2.69 -4.70 -16.83
N LEU A 107 3.12 -3.89 -17.80
CA LEU A 107 2.38 -3.53 -19.02
C LEU A 107 3.25 -3.81 -20.25
#